data_AF-Q822P5-F1
#
_entry.id   AF-Q822P5-F1
#
_cell.length_a   1.000
_cell.length_b   1.000
_cell.length_c   1.000
_cell.angle_alpha   90.00
_cell.angle_beta   90.00
_cell.angle_gamma   90.00
#
_symmetry.space_group_name_H-M   'P 1'
#
loop_
_entity.id
_entity.type
_entity.pdbx_description
1 polymer ?
#
loop_
_entity_poly.entity_id
_entity_poly.type
_entity_poly.pdbx_seq_one_letter_code
_entity_poly.pdbx_strand_id
1 'polypeptide(L)'
;MGYDFKNIFPETHSFHSLSLINLGKKMRCVMDTLRKNALAITGIFCFVCAVSFLSLVIYGFSHPLLVMGLALSLVIVGVTAALALCHAIRELKHPLPSGFRSLIEESYPKIIHDLVFSKTLNFQEFRAVLLGLSSGNFNFPSEDCKNRVESFGLERLQQACEGIQLPELENILLKNCPLCLINKFIHLGPREYPDAERMEPTVYWVNRAGLSDINQTAFHPFVWLLARLISEEEYGMLSQHARNNTWGEVRNFVEELDVRFRTYLENKTIEGFERRGSWLLEDFNKSRTPWLLALCKHGITWKQLQLFKDIECRQLGFLHAFDTSRVGGILMELLLITSPYLDEENPENFDPKIALLTLKEWMHFYHYDSHRVYGFHKGTLEFFNKHSKHNLQKQKLSSSHLHYYLIDPNTGVRYR
;
A
#
# COMPACT_ATOMS: atom_id res chain seq x y z
N MET A 1 -13.56 2.25 23.41
CA MET A 1 -12.15 2.09 23.80
C MET A 1 -11.32 2.86 22.79
N GLY A 2 -10.61 3.91 23.21
CA GLY A 2 -9.73 4.66 22.31
C GLY A 2 -8.40 3.94 22.18
N TYR A 3 -8.04 3.51 20.98
CA TYR A 3 -6.70 3.01 20.68
C TYR A 3 -5.70 4.18 20.79
N ASP A 4 -4.65 4.02 21.59
CA ASP A 4 -3.57 5.00 21.65
C ASP A 4 -2.70 4.84 20.40
N PHE A 5 -2.98 5.66 19.38
CA PHE A 5 -2.30 5.66 18.09
C PHE A 5 -0.78 5.84 18.19
N LYS A 6 -0.26 6.35 19.31
CA LYS A 6 1.19 6.46 19.55
C LYS A 6 1.91 5.10 19.54
N ASN A 7 1.22 4.01 19.88
CA ASN A 7 1.82 2.67 19.87
C ASN A 7 1.86 2.03 18.46
N ILE A 8 1.02 2.51 17.52
CA ILE A 8 1.03 2.10 16.09
C ILE A 8 2.14 2.86 15.33
N PHE A 9 2.54 4.00 15.89
CA PHE A 9 3.52 4.93 15.34
C PHE A 9 4.62 5.23 16.37
N PRO A 10 5.46 4.24 16.77
CA PRO A 10 6.56 4.52 17.66
C PRO A 10 7.50 5.57 17.03
N GLU A 11 8.00 6.50 17.84
CA GLU A 11 9.01 7.49 17.44
C GLU A 11 10.32 6.78 17.06
N THR A 12 10.41 6.26 15.84
CA THR A 12 11.62 5.57 15.37
C THR A 12 12.74 6.57 15.15
N HIS A 13 13.82 6.47 15.93
CA HIS A 13 15.08 7.16 15.65
C HIS A 13 16.08 6.27 14.88
N SER A 14 16.58 6.88 13.80
CA SER A 14 17.95 6.95 13.25
C SER A 14 18.54 5.94 12.26
N PHE A 15 18.07 4.70 12.08
CA PHE A 15 18.66 3.82 11.03
C PHE A 15 17.71 3.40 9.88
N HIS A 16 16.42 3.15 10.16
CA HIS A 16 15.40 2.96 9.10
C HIS A 16 14.74 4.27 8.63
N SER A 17 15.02 5.36 9.34
CA SER A 17 14.60 6.70 8.93
C SER A 17 15.40 7.24 7.75
N LEU A 18 16.57 6.69 7.39
CA LEU A 18 17.44 7.23 6.34
C LEU A 18 16.89 7.06 4.91
N SER A 19 16.20 5.96 4.59
CA SER A 19 15.57 5.78 3.26
C SER A 19 14.23 6.50 3.09
N LEU A 20 13.54 6.78 4.21
CA LEU A 20 12.21 7.41 4.19
C LEU A 20 12.22 8.90 4.58
N ILE A 21 13.27 9.38 5.29
CA ILE A 21 13.71 10.78 5.24
C ILE A 21 13.94 11.16 3.77
N ASN A 22 14.38 10.23 2.90
CA ASN A 22 14.50 10.48 1.46
C ASN A 22 13.17 10.50 0.70
N LEU A 23 12.04 10.00 1.22
CA LEU A 23 10.72 10.00 0.56
C LEU A 23 9.87 11.24 0.92
N GLY A 24 9.81 11.55 2.22
CA GLY A 24 9.26 12.79 2.76
C GLY A 24 10.16 14.00 2.45
N LYS A 25 11.48 13.78 2.27
CA LYS A 25 12.27 14.62 1.36
C LYS A 25 11.67 14.45 -0.03
N LYS A 26 11.82 13.41 -0.86
CA LYS A 26 11.41 13.34 -2.30
C LYS A 26 10.19 14.18 -2.73
N MET A 27 9.05 14.23 -2.02
CA MET A 27 7.93 15.13 -2.41
C MET A 27 8.14 16.60 -1.95
N ARG A 28 8.56 16.80 -0.69
CA ARG A 28 9.01 18.10 -0.17
C ARG A 28 10.33 18.56 -0.79
N CYS A 29 11.07 17.65 -1.42
CA CYS A 29 12.34 17.69 -2.12
C CYS A 29 12.09 17.73 -3.62
N VAL A 30 10.94 17.42 -4.18
CA VAL A 30 10.63 17.87 -5.55
C VAL A 30 10.35 19.35 -5.47
N MET A 31 9.59 19.81 -4.45
CA MET A 31 9.41 21.24 -4.18
C MET A 31 10.67 21.91 -3.62
N ASP A 32 11.45 21.26 -2.74
CA ASP A 32 12.71 21.79 -2.18
C ASP A 32 13.89 21.56 -3.13
N THR A 33 13.84 20.65 -4.10
CA THR A 33 14.83 20.54 -5.20
C THR A 33 14.41 21.43 -6.34
N LEU A 34 13.12 21.67 -6.61
CA LEU A 34 12.70 22.78 -7.46
C LEU A 34 13.09 24.11 -6.81
N ARG A 35 12.94 24.25 -5.49
CA ARG A 35 13.34 25.46 -4.75
C ARG A 35 14.84 25.56 -4.53
N LYS A 36 15.58 24.47 -4.27
CA LYS A 36 17.05 24.44 -4.17
C LYS A 36 17.69 24.54 -5.54
N ASN A 37 17.14 23.90 -6.57
CA ASN A 37 17.59 24.12 -7.94
C ASN A 37 17.21 25.52 -8.37
N ALA A 38 16.02 26.06 -8.05
CA ALA A 38 15.71 27.47 -8.31
C ALA A 38 16.62 28.41 -7.53
N LEU A 39 16.94 28.15 -6.26
CA LEU A 39 17.87 28.94 -5.45
C LEU A 39 19.32 28.78 -5.91
N ALA A 40 19.74 27.60 -6.35
CA ALA A 40 21.08 27.33 -6.89
C ALA A 40 21.21 27.93 -8.28
N ILE A 41 20.18 27.84 -9.11
CA ILE A 41 20.08 28.49 -10.42
C ILE A 41 20.06 30.01 -10.23
N THR A 42 19.28 30.53 -9.28
CA THR A 42 19.24 31.96 -8.93
C THR A 42 20.57 32.39 -8.32
N GLY A 43 21.22 31.55 -7.51
CA GLY A 43 22.54 31.80 -6.93
C GLY A 43 23.65 31.80 -7.96
N ILE A 44 23.66 30.83 -8.88
CA ILE A 44 24.56 30.77 -10.03
C ILE A 44 24.30 31.96 -10.96
N PHE A 45 23.04 32.29 -11.22
CA PHE A 45 22.66 33.46 -12.01
C PHE A 45 23.11 34.76 -11.34
N CYS A 46 22.87 34.94 -10.04
CA CYS A 46 23.33 36.11 -9.29
C CYS A 46 24.86 36.17 -9.20
N PHE A 47 25.55 35.03 -9.07
CA PHE A 47 27.01 34.97 -9.08
C PHE A 47 27.58 35.31 -10.44
N VAL A 48 27.02 34.75 -11.53
CA VAL A 48 27.41 35.08 -12.91
C VAL A 48 27.12 36.55 -13.20
N CYS A 49 25.96 37.08 -12.81
CA CYS A 49 25.61 38.49 -12.94
C CYS A 49 26.55 39.38 -12.12
N ALA A 50 26.89 39.01 -10.89
CA ALA A 50 27.80 39.77 -10.03
C ALA A 50 29.24 39.76 -10.55
N VAL A 51 29.75 38.61 -11.00
CA VAL A 51 31.08 38.49 -11.62
C VAL A 51 31.12 39.27 -12.93
N SER A 52 30.07 39.18 -13.74
CA SER A 52 30.00 39.92 -15.01
C SER A 52 29.87 41.42 -14.79
N PHE A 53 29.13 41.85 -13.76
CA PHE A 53 29.03 43.25 -13.35
C PHE A 53 30.37 43.76 -12.81
N LEU A 54 31.06 42.97 -11.99
CA LEU A 54 32.40 43.30 -11.47
C LEU A 54 33.42 43.38 -12.62
N SER A 55 33.37 42.47 -13.59
CA SER A 55 34.20 42.51 -14.79
C SER A 55 33.86 43.69 -15.72
N LEU A 56 32.58 44.08 -15.83
CA LEU A 56 32.13 45.29 -16.53
C LEU A 56 32.64 46.57 -15.86
N VAL A 57 32.67 46.60 -14.53
CA VAL A 57 33.18 47.73 -13.73
C VAL A 57 34.72 47.81 -13.82
N ILE A 58 35.43 46.68 -13.87
CA ILE A 58 36.90 46.64 -13.91
C ILE A 58 37.45 46.85 -15.34
N TYR A 59 36.85 46.23 -16.36
CA TYR A 59 37.38 46.21 -17.74
C TYR A 59 36.61 47.10 -18.73
N GLY A 60 35.47 47.65 -18.34
CA GLY A 60 34.59 48.42 -19.24
C GLY A 60 33.88 47.55 -20.28
N PHE A 61 32.94 48.14 -21.02
CA PHE A 61 32.04 47.48 -22.00
C PHE A 61 32.75 46.85 -23.24
N SER A 62 34.08 46.73 -23.25
CA SER A 62 34.87 46.52 -24.47
C SER A 62 35.20 45.06 -24.79
N HIS A 63 34.90 44.07 -23.92
CA HIS A 63 35.27 42.68 -24.17
C HIS A 63 34.08 41.79 -24.61
N PRO A 64 33.98 41.41 -25.89
CA PRO A 64 32.88 40.56 -26.41
C PRO A 64 32.84 39.15 -25.78
N LEU A 65 33.95 38.68 -25.20
CA LEU A 65 34.03 37.42 -24.48
C LEU A 65 33.15 37.39 -23.22
N LEU A 66 32.97 38.52 -22.52
CA LEU A 66 32.09 38.60 -21.35
C LEU A 66 30.62 38.51 -21.72
N VAL A 67 30.21 39.16 -22.82
CA VAL A 67 28.85 39.09 -23.36
C VAL A 67 28.53 37.67 -23.81
N MET A 68 29.47 37.01 -24.51
CA MET A 68 29.33 35.61 -24.92
C MET A 68 29.25 34.65 -23.73
N GLY A 69 30.07 34.85 -22.69
CA GLY A 69 30.05 34.04 -21.47
C GLY A 69 28.75 34.17 -20.67
N LEU A 70 28.22 35.38 -20.56
CA LEU A 70 26.89 35.64 -19.96
C LEU A 70 25.78 34.97 -20.75
N ALA A 71 25.78 35.11 -22.07
CA ALA A 71 24.78 34.49 -22.94
C ALA A 71 24.82 32.96 -22.82
N LEU A 72 26.01 32.35 -22.83
CA LEU A 72 26.17 30.90 -22.68
C LEU A 72 25.68 30.41 -21.31
N SER A 73 25.98 31.16 -20.25
CA SER A 73 25.56 30.84 -18.88
C SER A 73 24.03 30.91 -18.73
N LEU A 74 23.40 31.93 -19.31
CA LEU A 74 21.94 32.06 -19.39
C LEU A 74 21.30 30.89 -20.16
N VAL A 75 21.91 30.46 -21.26
CA VAL A 75 21.44 29.29 -22.03
C VAL A 75 21.54 28.01 -21.21
N ILE A 76 22.66 27.76 -20.53
CA ILE A 76 22.84 26.56 -19.68
C ILE A 76 21.84 26.57 -18.52
N VAL A 77 21.63 27.71 -17.87
CA VAL A 77 20.62 27.88 -16.82
C VAL A 77 19.22 27.61 -17.36
N GLY A 78 18.87 28.18 -18.52
CA GLY A 78 17.58 27.96 -19.17
C GLY A 78 17.35 26.49 -19.51
N VAL A 79 18.35 25.82 -20.10
CA VAL A 79 18.29 24.40 -20.45
C VAL A 79 18.17 23.52 -19.21
N THR A 80 18.96 23.77 -18.16
CA THR A 80 18.88 22.99 -16.91
C THR A 80 17.57 23.20 -16.18
N ALA A 81 17.03 24.43 -16.14
CA ALA A 81 15.72 24.71 -15.58
C ALA A 81 14.60 24.01 -16.39
N ALA A 82 14.66 24.07 -17.71
CA ALA A 82 13.71 23.40 -18.59
C ALA A 82 13.76 21.87 -18.40
N LEU A 83 14.95 21.28 -18.32
CA LEU A 83 15.12 19.84 -18.06
C LEU A 83 14.58 19.45 -16.69
N ALA A 84 14.86 20.24 -15.65
CA ALA A 84 14.35 20.00 -14.30
C ALA A 84 12.81 20.09 -14.24
N LEU A 85 12.22 21.08 -14.93
CA LEU A 85 10.77 21.23 -15.03
C LEU A 85 10.14 20.07 -15.81
N CYS A 86 10.72 19.68 -16.95
CA CYS A 86 10.29 18.52 -17.72
C CYS A 86 10.34 17.23 -16.90
N HIS A 87 11.42 17.03 -16.13
CA HIS A 87 11.54 15.89 -15.23
C HIS A 87 10.46 15.92 -14.14
N ALA A 88 10.24 17.07 -13.49
CA ALA A 88 9.20 17.22 -12.47
C ALA A 88 7.79 16.97 -13.02
N ILE A 89 7.49 17.43 -14.23
CA ILE A 89 6.21 17.18 -14.89
C ILE A 89 6.04 15.69 -15.23
N ARG A 90 7.10 15.04 -15.74
CA ARG A 90 7.08 13.58 -16.02
C ARG A 90 6.87 12.77 -14.76
N GLU A 91 7.54 13.13 -13.67
CA GLU A 91 7.35 12.56 -12.34
C GLU A 91 5.90 12.69 -11.86
N LEU A 92 5.30 13.88 -12.03
CA LEU A 92 3.93 14.15 -11.59
C LEU A 92 2.89 13.39 -12.44
N LYS A 93 3.14 13.27 -13.74
CA LYS A 93 2.23 12.67 -14.73
C LYS A 93 2.49 11.18 -14.98
N HIS A 94 3.44 10.56 -14.27
CA HIS A 94 3.76 9.16 -14.48
C HIS A 94 2.51 8.28 -14.21
N PRO A 95 2.21 7.25 -15.03
CA PRO A 95 1.01 6.42 -14.85
C PRO A 95 1.00 5.68 -13.50
N LEU A 96 2.15 5.21 -13.03
CA LEU A 96 2.30 4.53 -11.73
C LEU A 96 2.40 5.51 -10.55
N PRO A 97 1.84 5.20 -9.36
CA PRO A 97 2.00 6.03 -8.16
C PRO A 97 3.45 6.00 -7.63
N SER A 98 3.83 7.04 -6.89
CA SER A 98 5.19 7.21 -6.38
C SER A 98 5.63 6.11 -5.42
N GLY A 99 4.73 5.69 -4.52
CA GLY A 99 5.00 4.58 -3.62
C GLY A 99 5.35 3.31 -4.38
N PHE A 100 4.56 2.97 -5.39
CA PHE A 100 4.78 1.76 -6.19
C PHE A 100 6.07 1.82 -7.01
N ARG A 101 6.42 2.99 -7.57
CA ARG A 101 7.71 3.16 -8.26
C ARG A 101 8.90 2.93 -7.34
N SER A 102 8.81 3.39 -6.09
CA SER A 102 9.85 3.17 -5.09
C SER A 102 9.97 1.67 -4.74
N LEU A 103 8.86 0.92 -4.73
CA LEU A 103 8.89 -0.53 -4.59
C LEU A 103 9.57 -1.21 -5.78
N ILE A 104 9.39 -0.72 -7.00
CA ILE A 104 10.08 -1.27 -8.18
C ILE A 104 11.59 -1.07 -8.02
N GLU A 105 12.02 0.12 -7.62
CA GLU A 105 13.43 0.46 -7.34
C GLU A 105 14.03 -0.43 -6.24
N GLU A 106 13.25 -0.75 -5.20
CA GLU A 106 13.68 -1.60 -4.08
C GLU A 106 13.70 -3.10 -4.42
N SER A 107 12.82 -3.57 -5.30
CA SER A 107 12.56 -5.01 -5.48
C SER A 107 13.16 -5.60 -6.75
N TYR A 108 13.41 -4.80 -7.79
CA TYR A 108 13.88 -5.29 -9.09
C TYR A 108 15.27 -4.74 -9.44
N PRO A 109 16.02 -5.44 -10.32
CA PRO A 109 17.24 -4.90 -10.90
C PRO A 109 17.05 -3.49 -11.45
N LYS A 110 18.06 -2.63 -11.24
CA LYS A 110 18.02 -1.21 -11.62
C LYS A 110 17.61 -0.98 -13.08
N ILE A 111 18.02 -1.87 -13.99
CA ILE A 111 17.67 -1.77 -15.41
C ILE A 111 16.16 -1.85 -15.67
N ILE A 112 15.41 -2.61 -14.86
CA ILE A 112 13.94 -2.70 -14.94
C ILE A 112 13.32 -1.39 -14.47
N HIS A 113 13.80 -0.84 -13.35
CA HIS A 113 13.37 0.47 -12.87
C HIS A 113 13.63 1.56 -13.93
N ASP A 114 14.84 1.57 -14.50
CA ASP A 114 15.26 2.54 -15.51
C ASP A 114 14.40 2.44 -16.78
N LEU A 115 14.00 1.23 -17.20
CA LEU A 115 13.07 1.01 -18.31
C LEU A 115 11.70 1.62 -18.00
N VAL A 116 11.09 1.24 -16.86
CA VAL A 116 9.76 1.70 -16.46
C VAL A 116 9.70 3.22 -16.44
N PHE A 117 10.74 3.87 -15.91
CA PHE A 117 10.77 5.31 -15.79
C PHE A 117 11.14 6.03 -17.10
N SER A 118 12.18 5.57 -17.79
CA SER A 118 12.66 6.23 -19.01
C SER A 118 11.68 6.13 -20.17
N LYS A 119 10.94 5.02 -20.23
CA LYS A 119 9.92 4.76 -21.25
C LYS A 119 8.49 4.96 -20.74
N THR A 120 8.33 5.46 -19.51
CA THR A 120 7.04 5.77 -18.87
C THR A 120 6.02 4.64 -19.03
N LEU A 121 6.42 3.43 -18.66
CA LEU A 121 5.55 2.27 -18.78
C LEU A 121 4.36 2.36 -17.83
N ASN A 122 3.17 2.04 -18.32
CA ASN A 122 2.01 1.82 -17.47
C ASN A 122 2.07 0.44 -16.79
N PHE A 123 1.09 0.15 -15.94
CA PHE A 123 1.10 -1.08 -15.15
C PHE A 123 0.99 -2.36 -16.00
N GLN A 124 0.12 -2.37 -17.01
CA GLN A 124 -0.06 -3.53 -17.89
C GLN A 124 1.16 -3.78 -18.77
N GLU A 125 1.78 -2.71 -19.27
CA GLU A 125 3.04 -2.78 -20.01
C GLU A 125 4.17 -3.34 -19.14
N PHE A 126 4.26 -2.89 -17.88
CA PHE A 126 5.24 -3.39 -16.93
C PHE A 126 5.04 -4.89 -16.63
N ARG A 127 3.80 -5.34 -16.40
CA ARG A 127 3.49 -6.76 -16.21
C ARG A 127 3.88 -7.58 -17.44
N ALA A 128 3.56 -7.11 -18.64
CA ALA A 128 3.93 -7.79 -19.89
C ALA A 128 5.45 -7.94 -20.03
N VAL A 129 6.24 -6.93 -19.65
CA VAL A 129 7.70 -7.01 -19.63
C VAL A 129 8.20 -8.07 -18.65
N LEU A 130 7.68 -8.12 -17.42
CA LEU A 130 8.07 -9.13 -16.44
C LEU A 130 7.71 -10.56 -16.86
N LEU A 131 6.54 -10.74 -17.47
CA LEU A 131 6.13 -12.02 -18.04
C LEU A 131 7.03 -12.44 -19.22
N GLY A 132 7.42 -11.49 -20.07
CA GLY A 132 8.37 -11.74 -21.15
C GLY A 132 9.76 -12.12 -20.65
N LEU A 133 10.25 -11.46 -19.60
CA LEU A 133 11.55 -11.77 -18.99
C LEU A 133 11.58 -13.14 -18.32
N SER A 134 10.47 -13.58 -17.71
CA SER A 134 10.38 -14.88 -17.06
C SER A 134 10.11 -16.04 -18.02
N SER A 135 9.30 -15.82 -19.06
CA SER A 135 8.94 -16.86 -20.04
C SER A 135 9.87 -16.94 -21.25
N GLY A 136 10.67 -15.89 -21.51
CA GLY A 136 11.46 -15.72 -22.72
C GLY A 136 10.65 -15.25 -23.94
N ASN A 137 9.32 -15.16 -23.84
CA ASN A 137 8.45 -14.73 -24.94
C ASN A 137 7.72 -13.42 -24.59
N PHE A 138 8.00 -12.35 -25.34
CA PHE A 138 7.41 -11.04 -25.10
C PHE A 138 6.12 -10.86 -25.87
N ASN A 139 5.00 -10.78 -25.15
CA ASN A 139 3.71 -10.39 -25.70
C ASN A 139 3.31 -9.01 -25.19
N PHE A 140 3.55 -7.97 -25.99
CA PHE A 140 3.29 -6.59 -25.59
C PHE A 140 1.84 -6.20 -25.86
N PRO A 141 1.22 -5.36 -24.99
CA PRO A 141 -0.18 -4.95 -25.14
C PRO A 141 -0.41 -4.02 -26.35
N SER A 142 0.63 -3.39 -26.89
CA SER A 142 0.55 -2.52 -28.05
C SER A 142 1.88 -2.44 -28.81
N GLU A 143 1.83 -2.10 -30.10
CA GLU A 143 3.04 -1.85 -30.90
C GLU A 143 3.84 -0.64 -30.40
N ASP A 144 3.18 0.38 -29.84
CA ASP A 144 3.88 1.50 -29.20
C ASP A 144 4.71 1.04 -27.99
N CYS A 145 4.14 0.17 -27.14
CA CYS A 145 4.87 -0.41 -26.01
C CYS A 145 6.09 -1.21 -26.51
N LYS A 146 5.91 -2.07 -27.51
CA LYS A 146 6.99 -2.83 -28.13
C LYS A 146 8.11 -1.92 -28.63
N ASN A 147 7.79 -0.91 -29.43
CA ASN A 147 8.77 0.06 -29.95
C ASN A 147 9.50 0.81 -28.83
N ARG A 148 8.79 1.18 -27.75
CA ARG A 148 9.41 1.82 -26.58
C ARG A 148 10.38 0.89 -25.85
N VAL A 149 10.04 -0.38 -25.70
CA VAL A 149 10.90 -1.38 -25.03
C VAL A 149 12.10 -1.75 -25.90
N GLU A 150 11.88 -2.00 -27.20
CA GLU A 150 12.97 -2.29 -28.15
C GLU A 150 13.96 -1.13 -28.24
N SER A 151 13.47 0.12 -28.32
CA SER A 151 14.31 1.32 -28.32
C SER A 151 15.01 1.62 -26.99
N PHE A 152 14.69 0.90 -25.91
CA PHE A 152 15.47 0.92 -24.67
C PHE A 152 16.67 -0.05 -24.74
N GLY A 153 16.55 -1.10 -25.54
CA GLY A 153 17.52 -2.20 -25.66
C GLY A 153 17.00 -3.46 -24.97
N LEU A 154 16.06 -4.17 -25.63
CA LEU A 154 15.48 -5.41 -25.11
C LEU A 154 16.54 -6.49 -24.85
N GLU A 155 17.51 -6.66 -25.76
CA GLU A 155 18.59 -7.63 -25.59
C GLU A 155 19.44 -7.34 -24.34
N ARG A 156 19.76 -6.06 -24.10
CA ARG A 156 20.48 -5.62 -22.91
C ARG A 156 19.67 -5.89 -21.63
N LEU A 157 18.35 -5.68 -21.70
CA LEU A 157 17.44 -5.99 -20.59
C LEU A 157 17.45 -7.48 -20.26
N GLN A 158 17.35 -8.34 -21.27
CA GLN A 158 17.37 -9.81 -21.10
C GLN A 158 18.71 -10.27 -20.50
N GLN A 159 19.84 -9.81 -21.05
CA GLN A 159 21.18 -10.15 -20.54
C GLN A 159 21.38 -9.72 -19.08
N ALA A 160 20.91 -8.52 -18.72
CA ALA A 160 21.05 -8.02 -17.36
C ALA A 160 20.15 -8.75 -16.34
N CYS A 161 19.12 -9.45 -16.81
CA CYS A 161 18.22 -10.24 -15.97
C CYS A 161 18.49 -11.76 -16.08
N GLU A 162 19.44 -12.18 -16.92
CA GLU A 162 19.77 -13.59 -17.10
C GLU A 162 20.31 -14.20 -15.80
N GLY A 163 19.75 -15.35 -15.42
CA GLY A 163 20.10 -16.03 -14.16
C GLY A 163 19.61 -15.35 -12.88
N ILE A 164 18.90 -14.22 -12.97
CA ILE A 164 18.29 -13.55 -11.80
C ILE A 164 16.87 -14.07 -11.63
N GLN A 165 16.57 -14.65 -10.46
CA GLN A 165 15.20 -14.96 -10.08
C GLN A 165 14.46 -13.66 -9.74
N LEU A 166 13.69 -13.16 -10.71
CA LEU A 166 12.87 -11.96 -10.51
C LEU A 166 11.75 -12.25 -9.49
N PRO A 167 11.50 -11.36 -8.52
CA PRO A 167 10.35 -11.51 -7.64
C PRO A 167 9.04 -11.51 -8.43
N GLU A 168 8.10 -12.34 -7.98
CA GLU A 168 6.77 -12.38 -8.58
C GLU A 168 6.01 -11.08 -8.24
N LEU A 169 5.49 -10.43 -9.28
CA LEU A 169 4.78 -9.16 -9.15
C LEU A 169 3.59 -9.26 -8.20
N GLU A 170 2.81 -10.34 -8.27
CA GLU A 170 1.65 -10.56 -7.39
C GLU A 170 2.05 -10.59 -5.92
N ASN A 171 3.16 -11.23 -5.57
CA ASN A 171 3.64 -11.27 -4.20
C ASN A 171 4.04 -9.87 -3.70
N ILE A 172 4.64 -9.04 -4.56
CA ILE A 172 4.94 -7.63 -4.22
C ILE A 172 3.65 -6.84 -4.01
N LEU A 173 2.63 -7.01 -4.87
CA LEU A 173 1.36 -6.31 -4.76
C LEU A 173 0.62 -6.68 -3.47
N LEU A 174 0.46 -7.98 -3.20
CA LEU A 174 -0.26 -8.46 -2.02
C LEU A 174 0.46 -8.06 -0.71
N LYS A 175 1.80 -8.05 -0.72
CA LYS A 175 2.59 -7.65 0.45
C LYS A 175 2.59 -6.15 0.70
N ASN A 176 2.48 -5.30 -0.32
CA ASN A 176 2.73 -3.86 -0.16
C ASN A 176 1.55 -2.95 -0.50
N CYS A 177 0.56 -3.43 -1.26
CA CYS A 177 -0.59 -2.64 -1.74
C CYS A 177 -1.87 -3.16 -1.06
N PRO A 178 -2.36 -2.49 0.00
CA PRO A 178 -3.46 -3.03 0.80
C PRO A 178 -4.75 -3.24 0.03
N LEU A 179 -5.06 -2.39 -0.96
CA LEU A 179 -6.27 -2.55 -1.76
C LEU A 179 -6.18 -3.77 -2.70
N CYS A 180 -5.00 -4.07 -3.27
CA CYS A 180 -4.78 -5.31 -4.02
C CYS A 180 -4.99 -6.55 -3.14
N LEU A 181 -4.42 -6.53 -1.93
CA LEU A 181 -4.61 -7.60 -0.95
C LEU A 181 -6.09 -7.83 -0.63
N ILE A 182 -6.79 -6.76 -0.28
CA ILE A 182 -8.20 -6.85 0.11
C ILE A 182 -9.05 -7.32 -1.08
N ASN A 183 -8.77 -6.82 -2.28
CA ASN A 183 -9.44 -7.26 -3.49
C ASN A 183 -9.23 -8.77 -3.72
N LYS A 184 -8.00 -9.27 -3.60
CA LYS A 184 -7.70 -10.70 -3.70
C LYS A 184 -8.41 -11.52 -2.62
N PHE A 185 -8.45 -11.02 -1.39
CA PHE A 185 -9.15 -11.66 -0.27
C PHE A 185 -10.65 -11.81 -0.55
N ILE A 186 -11.30 -10.79 -1.11
CA ILE A 186 -12.72 -10.84 -1.51
C ILE A 186 -12.93 -11.87 -2.62
N HIS A 187 -12.08 -11.87 -3.65
CA HIS A 187 -12.19 -12.77 -4.81
C HIS A 187 -11.97 -14.25 -4.46
N LEU A 188 -11.14 -14.55 -3.46
CA LEU A 188 -10.95 -15.92 -2.98
C LEU A 188 -12.12 -16.42 -2.11
N GLY A 189 -13.01 -15.53 -1.67
CA GLY A 189 -14.12 -15.86 -0.81
C GLY A 189 -15.28 -16.53 -1.55
N PRO A 190 -15.88 -17.60 -1.00
CA PRO A 190 -17.05 -18.26 -1.59
C PRO A 190 -18.30 -17.36 -1.57
N ARG A 191 -19.02 -17.27 -2.69
CA ARG A 191 -20.22 -16.42 -2.80
C ARG A 191 -21.40 -16.84 -1.93
N GLU A 192 -21.44 -18.11 -1.51
CA GLU A 192 -22.51 -18.69 -0.69
C GLU A 192 -22.79 -17.87 0.59
N TYR A 193 -21.76 -17.33 1.27
CA TYR A 193 -21.96 -16.57 2.50
C TYR A 193 -22.56 -15.17 2.26
N PRO A 194 -21.99 -14.32 1.38
CA PRO A 194 -22.64 -13.06 0.99
C PRO A 194 -24.07 -13.27 0.48
N ASP A 195 -24.30 -14.29 -0.37
CA ASP A 195 -25.61 -14.57 -0.96
C ASP A 195 -26.65 -14.94 0.11
N ALA A 196 -26.27 -15.75 1.09
CA ALA A 196 -27.14 -16.14 2.21
C ALA A 196 -27.58 -14.93 3.06
N GLU A 197 -26.73 -13.92 3.20
CA GLU A 197 -27.02 -12.69 3.94
C GLU A 197 -27.57 -11.57 3.03
N ARG A 198 -27.72 -11.83 1.72
CA ARG A 198 -28.16 -10.87 0.69
C ARG A 198 -27.27 -9.61 0.66
N MET A 199 -25.96 -9.82 0.74
CA MET A 199 -24.96 -8.76 0.71
C MET A 199 -24.03 -8.93 -0.49
N GLU A 200 -23.54 -7.81 -1.01
CA GLU A 200 -22.44 -7.83 -1.97
C GLU A 200 -21.18 -8.44 -1.35
N PRO A 201 -20.38 -9.25 -2.08
CA PRO A 201 -19.14 -9.83 -1.55
C PRO A 201 -18.16 -8.77 -1.01
N THR A 202 -18.08 -7.62 -1.66
CA THR A 202 -17.24 -6.48 -1.25
C THR A 202 -17.68 -5.86 0.07
N VAL A 203 -18.96 -6.01 0.44
CA VAL A 203 -19.51 -5.57 1.73
C VAL A 203 -19.32 -6.65 2.78
N TYR A 204 -19.66 -7.90 2.45
CA TYR A 204 -19.64 -9.01 3.39
C TYR A 204 -18.24 -9.29 3.94
N TRP A 205 -17.25 -9.50 3.07
CA TRP A 205 -15.93 -10.03 3.45
C TRP A 205 -15.07 -9.07 4.27
N VAL A 206 -15.36 -7.78 4.20
CA VAL A 206 -14.62 -6.74 4.93
C VAL A 206 -15.40 -6.19 6.11
N ASN A 207 -16.56 -6.78 6.39
CA ASN A 207 -17.37 -6.44 7.54
C ASN A 207 -16.83 -7.10 8.81
N ARG A 208 -17.54 -6.88 9.92
CA ARG A 208 -17.31 -7.57 11.18
C ARG A 208 -17.38 -9.08 10.97
N ALA A 209 -16.41 -9.78 11.54
CA ALA A 209 -16.29 -11.22 11.44
C ALA A 209 -17.58 -11.89 11.94
N GLY A 210 -18.11 -12.82 11.14
CA GLY A 210 -19.34 -13.55 11.44
C GLY A 210 -20.60 -12.69 11.41
N LEU A 211 -20.49 -11.45 10.90
CA LEU A 211 -21.50 -10.39 11.08
C LEU A 211 -21.89 -10.26 12.55
N SER A 212 -20.91 -10.35 13.45
CA SER A 212 -21.16 -10.31 14.89
C SER A 212 -21.18 -8.89 15.44
N ASP A 213 -21.67 -8.76 16.67
CA ASP A 213 -21.55 -7.54 17.48
C ASP A 213 -20.09 -7.18 17.82
N ILE A 214 -19.18 -8.14 17.66
CA ILE A 214 -17.75 -7.96 17.83
C ILE A 214 -17.20 -7.07 16.73
N ASN A 215 -16.66 -5.92 17.11
CA ASN A 215 -16.08 -4.94 16.19
C ASN A 215 -14.66 -5.33 15.72
N GLN A 216 -14.53 -6.52 15.14
CA GLN A 216 -13.29 -7.03 14.55
C GLN A 216 -13.57 -7.59 13.16
N THR A 217 -12.66 -7.33 12.22
CA THR A 217 -12.74 -7.82 10.84
C THR A 217 -11.67 -8.87 10.57
N ALA A 218 -11.66 -9.43 9.36
CA ALA A 218 -10.58 -10.31 8.89
C ALA A 218 -9.18 -9.66 8.92
N PHE A 219 -9.10 -8.32 8.98
CA PHE A 219 -7.85 -7.56 8.95
C PHE A 219 -7.28 -7.28 10.35
N HIS A 220 -7.73 -8.01 11.38
CA HIS A 220 -7.18 -7.92 12.72
C HIS A 220 -5.77 -8.56 12.80
N PRO A 221 -4.84 -8.00 13.59
CA PRO A 221 -3.55 -8.62 13.90
C PRO A 221 -3.61 -10.06 14.46
N PHE A 222 -4.76 -10.49 14.99
CA PHE A 222 -4.94 -11.87 15.48
C PHE A 222 -5.07 -12.86 14.33
N VAL A 223 -5.60 -12.43 13.18
CA VAL A 223 -5.68 -13.25 11.97
C VAL A 223 -4.28 -13.49 11.40
N TRP A 224 -3.38 -12.50 11.48
CA TRP A 224 -1.96 -12.65 11.15
C TRP A 224 -1.24 -13.69 12.02
N LEU A 225 -1.59 -13.74 13.31
CA LEU A 225 -1.05 -14.72 14.25
C LEU A 225 -1.58 -16.12 13.94
N LEU A 226 -2.89 -16.23 13.73
CA LEU A 226 -3.56 -17.47 13.33
C LEU A 226 -2.94 -18.06 12.07
N ALA A 227 -2.83 -17.28 11.00
CA ALA A 227 -2.30 -17.72 9.70
C ALA A 227 -0.86 -18.28 9.75
N ARG A 228 -0.08 -17.90 10.76
CA ARG A 228 1.31 -18.38 10.94
C ARG A 228 1.42 -19.64 11.77
N LEU A 229 0.49 -19.82 12.71
CA LEU A 229 0.65 -20.81 13.76
C LEU A 229 -0.25 -22.01 13.56
N ILE A 230 -1.40 -21.87 12.90
CA ILE A 230 -2.34 -22.96 12.69
C ILE A 230 -2.01 -23.77 11.43
N SER A 231 -2.28 -25.08 11.45
CA SER A 231 -2.26 -25.93 10.25
C SER A 231 -3.58 -25.87 9.47
N GLU A 232 -3.58 -26.40 8.24
CA GLU A 232 -4.80 -26.47 7.42
C GLU A 232 -5.85 -27.39 8.06
N GLU A 233 -5.41 -28.52 8.61
CA GLU A 233 -6.27 -29.50 9.28
C GLU A 233 -6.89 -28.91 10.55
N GLU A 234 -6.08 -28.25 11.37
CA GLU A 234 -6.52 -27.56 12.58
C GLU A 234 -7.56 -26.48 12.26
N TYR A 235 -7.30 -25.66 11.23
CA TYR A 235 -8.24 -24.63 10.79
C TYR A 235 -9.53 -25.21 10.20
N GLY A 236 -9.43 -26.30 9.44
CA GLY A 236 -10.55 -27.03 8.88
C GLY A 236 -11.48 -27.58 9.97
N MET A 237 -10.90 -28.18 11.02
CA MET A 237 -11.63 -28.63 12.20
C MET A 237 -12.39 -27.49 12.87
N LEU A 238 -11.71 -26.38 13.21
CA LEU A 238 -12.36 -25.22 13.82
C LEU A 238 -13.52 -24.69 12.95
N SER A 239 -13.29 -24.57 11.65
CA SER A 239 -14.28 -24.08 10.69
C SER A 239 -15.50 -25.00 10.63
N GLN A 240 -15.31 -26.32 10.69
CA GLN A 240 -16.39 -27.30 10.69
C GLN A 240 -17.23 -27.22 11.97
N HIS A 241 -16.59 -27.18 13.15
CA HIS A 241 -17.31 -27.07 14.42
C HIS A 241 -18.05 -25.73 14.55
N ALA A 242 -17.46 -24.64 14.04
CA ALA A 242 -18.16 -23.37 13.93
C ALA A 242 -19.40 -23.51 13.04
N ARG A 243 -19.28 -24.03 11.81
CA ARG A 243 -20.43 -24.20 10.89
C ARG A 243 -21.55 -25.03 11.50
N ASN A 244 -21.21 -26.11 12.20
CA ASN A 244 -22.18 -27.07 12.75
C ASN A 244 -22.76 -26.67 14.12
N ASN A 245 -22.40 -25.50 14.66
CA ASN A 245 -22.81 -25.06 16.00
C ASN A 245 -22.37 -26.02 17.14
N THR A 246 -21.22 -26.68 16.96
CA THR A 246 -20.63 -27.60 17.94
C THR A 246 -19.33 -27.04 18.51
N TRP A 247 -19.22 -25.71 18.64
CA TRP A 247 -17.97 -25.05 19.06
C TRP A 247 -17.46 -25.52 20.43
N GLY A 248 -18.37 -25.90 21.33
CA GLY A 248 -18.03 -26.39 22.66
C GLY A 248 -17.14 -27.64 22.64
N GLU A 249 -17.19 -28.44 21.58
CA GLU A 249 -16.39 -29.65 21.42
C GLU A 249 -14.90 -29.36 21.15
N VAL A 250 -14.58 -28.18 20.59
CA VAL A 250 -13.19 -27.77 20.30
C VAL A 250 -12.62 -26.81 21.35
N ARG A 251 -13.30 -26.62 22.48
CA ARG A 251 -12.88 -25.66 23.51
C ARG A 251 -11.46 -25.91 24.03
N ASN A 252 -11.12 -27.16 24.35
CA ASN A 252 -9.79 -27.52 24.84
C ASN A 252 -8.71 -27.16 23.81
N PHE A 253 -8.97 -27.40 22.53
CA PHE A 253 -8.04 -27.04 21.46
C PHE A 253 -7.91 -25.52 21.29
N VAL A 254 -9.00 -24.77 21.44
CA VAL A 254 -8.96 -23.29 21.43
C VAL A 254 -8.10 -22.77 22.59
N GLU A 255 -8.20 -23.36 23.77
CA GLU A 255 -7.37 -23.01 24.93
C GLU A 255 -5.88 -23.36 24.69
N GLU A 256 -5.58 -24.50 24.07
CA GLU A 256 -4.22 -24.86 23.65
C GLU A 256 -3.66 -23.87 22.61
N LEU A 257 -4.49 -23.43 21.66
CA LEU A 257 -4.12 -22.44 20.66
C LEU A 257 -3.83 -21.07 21.29
N ASP A 258 -4.63 -20.67 22.28
CA ASP A 258 -4.39 -19.47 23.09
C ASP A 258 -3.03 -19.50 23.79
N VAL A 259 -2.63 -20.67 24.34
CA VAL A 259 -1.30 -20.86 24.94
C VAL A 259 -0.21 -20.71 23.87
N ARG A 260 -0.36 -21.36 22.72
CA ARG A 260 0.58 -21.24 21.58
C ARG A 260 0.76 -19.78 21.14
N PHE A 261 -0.34 -19.02 21.09
CA PHE A 261 -0.34 -17.60 20.73
C PHE A 261 0.44 -16.76 21.73
N ARG A 262 0.19 -16.93 23.03
CA ARG A 262 0.94 -16.21 24.09
C ARG A 262 2.42 -16.54 24.03
N THR A 263 2.78 -17.83 23.98
CA THR A 263 4.18 -18.27 23.91
C THR A 263 4.89 -17.71 22.68
N TYR A 264 4.22 -17.64 21.53
CA TYR A 264 4.80 -17.04 20.33
C TYR A 264 5.06 -15.54 20.53
N LEU A 265 4.08 -14.78 21.05
CA LEU A 265 4.19 -13.33 21.24
C LEU A 265 5.21 -12.93 22.31
N GLU A 266 5.40 -13.74 23.35
CA GLU A 266 6.42 -13.52 24.39
C GLU A 266 7.86 -13.69 23.87
N ASN A 267 8.03 -14.61 22.91
CA ASN A 267 9.34 -15.02 22.40
C ASN A 267 9.72 -14.36 21.08
N LYS A 268 8.76 -13.76 20.35
CA LYS A 268 8.99 -13.16 19.03
C LYS A 268 9.08 -11.64 19.10
N THR A 269 10.17 -11.08 18.58
CA THR A 269 10.21 -9.65 18.21
C THR A 269 9.44 -9.47 16.91
N ILE A 270 8.43 -8.60 16.93
CA ILE A 270 7.61 -8.29 15.74
C ILE A 270 8.28 -7.10 15.03
N GLU A 271 8.78 -7.34 13.80
CA GLU A 271 9.37 -6.29 12.98
C GLU A 271 8.40 -5.11 12.78
N GLY A 272 8.93 -3.89 12.87
CA GLY A 272 8.14 -2.65 12.84
C GLY A 272 7.63 -2.19 14.21
N PHE A 273 7.84 -2.96 15.29
CA PHE A 273 7.58 -2.56 16.67
C PHE A 273 8.83 -2.77 17.52
N GLU A 274 9.30 -1.71 18.18
CA GLU A 274 10.57 -1.73 18.94
C GLU A 274 10.51 -2.59 20.22
N ARG A 275 9.33 -3.12 20.59
CA ARG A 275 9.14 -4.01 21.74
C ARG A 275 8.65 -5.39 21.31
N ARG A 276 9.20 -6.44 21.94
CA ARG A 276 8.74 -7.84 21.82
C ARG A 276 7.24 -7.93 22.05
N GLY A 277 6.46 -8.15 20.99
CA GLY A 277 5.03 -8.52 21.02
C GLY A 277 4.08 -7.74 21.93
N SER A 278 4.53 -6.69 22.63
CA SER A 278 3.95 -6.35 23.94
C SER A 278 2.58 -5.73 23.82
N TRP A 279 2.38 -4.87 22.81
CA TRP A 279 1.08 -4.28 22.54
C TRP A 279 0.07 -5.33 22.05
N LEU A 280 0.51 -6.28 21.21
CA LEU A 280 -0.35 -7.32 20.65
C LEU A 280 -0.70 -8.36 21.70
N LEU A 281 0.25 -8.71 22.56
CA LEU A 281 0.04 -9.56 23.72
C LEU A 281 -0.86 -8.89 24.75
N GLU A 282 -0.68 -7.59 25.01
CA GLU A 282 -1.60 -6.81 25.86
C GLU A 282 -3.01 -6.77 25.28
N ASP A 283 -3.16 -6.53 23.98
CA ASP A 283 -4.46 -6.54 23.29
C ASP A 283 -5.09 -7.93 23.32
N PHE A 284 -4.30 -8.98 23.09
CA PHE A 284 -4.74 -10.38 23.18
C PHE A 284 -5.17 -10.75 24.60
N ASN A 285 -4.44 -10.30 25.63
CA ASN A 285 -4.79 -10.54 27.03
C ASN A 285 -6.06 -9.79 27.46
N LYS A 286 -6.31 -8.60 26.88
CA LYS A 286 -7.52 -7.80 27.13
C LYS A 286 -8.73 -8.33 26.34
N SER A 287 -8.50 -8.85 25.14
CA SER A 287 -9.52 -9.35 24.23
C SER A 287 -9.82 -10.83 24.53
N ARG A 288 -10.70 -11.07 25.51
CA ARG A 288 -11.30 -12.41 25.73
C ARG A 288 -12.44 -12.72 24.77
N THR A 289 -12.57 -11.91 23.71
CA THR A 289 -13.68 -11.94 22.77
C THR A 289 -13.62 -13.22 21.93
N PRO A 290 -14.75 -13.88 21.60
CA PRO A 290 -14.76 -15.10 20.78
C PRO A 290 -14.50 -14.79 19.30
N TRP A 291 -13.42 -14.06 19.02
CA TRP A 291 -13.03 -13.58 17.70
C TRP A 291 -12.74 -14.72 16.74
N LEU A 292 -12.13 -15.80 17.24
CA LEU A 292 -11.80 -16.98 16.44
C LEU A 292 -13.06 -17.70 15.96
N LEU A 293 -14.05 -17.84 16.85
CA LEU A 293 -15.38 -18.35 16.49
C LEU A 293 -16.06 -17.43 15.48
N ALA A 294 -16.06 -16.11 15.71
CA ALA A 294 -16.62 -15.14 14.78
C ALA A 294 -15.96 -15.21 13.39
N LEU A 295 -14.64 -15.36 13.35
CA LEU A 295 -13.85 -15.53 12.13
C LEU A 295 -14.24 -16.81 11.38
N CYS A 296 -14.30 -17.95 12.08
CA CYS A 296 -14.71 -19.22 11.49
C CYS A 296 -16.17 -19.18 11.02
N LYS A 297 -17.05 -18.51 11.77
CA LYS A 297 -18.44 -18.26 11.37
C LYS A 297 -18.58 -17.33 10.18
N HIS A 298 -17.61 -16.46 9.96
CA HIS A 298 -17.58 -15.60 8.78
C HIS A 298 -17.34 -16.39 7.49
N GLY A 299 -16.85 -17.64 7.59
CA GLY A 299 -16.63 -18.48 6.43
C GLY A 299 -15.32 -18.20 5.69
N ILE A 300 -14.35 -17.56 6.36
CA ILE A 300 -13.01 -17.36 5.78
C ILE A 300 -12.41 -18.72 5.42
N THR A 301 -11.95 -18.84 4.18
CA THR A 301 -11.34 -20.08 3.69
C THR A 301 -9.86 -20.15 4.03
N TRP A 302 -9.28 -21.35 3.97
CA TRP A 302 -7.84 -21.52 4.12
C TRP A 302 -7.03 -20.67 3.14
N LYS A 303 -7.46 -20.61 1.86
CA LYS A 303 -6.83 -19.77 0.83
C LYS A 303 -6.85 -18.29 1.18
N GLN A 304 -7.96 -17.80 1.74
CA GLN A 304 -8.06 -16.42 2.23
C GLN A 304 -7.16 -16.19 3.46
N LEU A 305 -7.10 -17.15 4.40
CA LEU A 305 -6.25 -17.05 5.58
C LEU A 305 -4.75 -17.03 5.21
N GLN A 306 -4.34 -17.81 4.22
CA GLN A 306 -2.94 -17.87 3.78
C GLN A 306 -2.43 -16.54 3.21
N LEU A 307 -3.29 -15.64 2.74
CA LEU A 307 -2.88 -14.30 2.32
C LEU A 307 -2.17 -13.53 3.46
N PHE A 308 -2.49 -13.80 4.72
CA PHE A 308 -1.92 -13.06 5.87
C PHE A 308 -0.55 -13.56 6.34
N LYS A 309 -0.06 -14.67 5.78
CA LYS A 309 1.19 -15.31 6.20
C LYS A 309 2.42 -14.49 5.84
N ASP A 310 2.40 -13.82 4.69
CA ASP A 310 3.55 -13.07 4.16
C ASP A 310 3.44 -11.54 4.37
N ILE A 311 2.36 -11.11 5.01
CA ILE A 311 2.10 -9.71 5.34
C ILE A 311 2.76 -9.34 6.66
N GLU A 312 3.30 -8.13 6.73
CA GLU A 312 3.83 -7.56 7.97
C GLU A 312 2.71 -7.28 8.98
N CYS A 313 2.92 -7.62 10.26
CA CYS A 313 1.91 -7.39 11.31
C CYS A 313 1.49 -5.91 11.38
N ARG A 314 2.42 -4.99 11.10
CA ARG A 314 2.19 -3.55 11.08
C ARG A 314 1.12 -3.14 10.05
N GLN A 315 1.06 -3.81 8.90
CA GLN A 315 0.06 -3.56 7.88
C GLN A 315 -1.35 -3.87 8.39
N LEU A 316 -1.52 -5.03 9.03
CA LEU A 316 -2.82 -5.37 9.63
C LEU A 316 -3.14 -4.48 10.83
N GLY A 317 -2.14 -4.10 11.63
CA GLY A 317 -2.33 -3.12 12.69
C GLY A 317 -2.87 -1.78 12.16
N PHE A 318 -2.33 -1.31 11.02
CA PHE A 318 -2.84 -0.11 10.36
C PHE A 318 -4.25 -0.29 9.80
N LEU A 319 -4.53 -1.39 9.08
CA LEU A 319 -5.86 -1.64 8.51
C LEU A 319 -6.94 -1.79 9.59
N HIS A 320 -6.61 -2.51 10.67
CA HIS A 320 -7.49 -2.62 11.84
C HIS A 320 -7.78 -1.25 12.45
N ALA A 321 -6.73 -0.48 12.75
CA ALA A 321 -6.90 0.86 13.33
C ALA A 321 -7.67 1.82 12.40
N PHE A 322 -7.45 1.72 11.09
CA PHE A 322 -8.17 2.47 10.08
C PHE A 322 -9.67 2.16 10.15
N ASP A 323 -10.02 0.87 10.15
CA ASP A 323 -11.41 0.41 10.18
C ASP A 323 -12.10 0.76 11.51
N THR A 324 -11.41 0.60 12.63
CA THR A 324 -11.95 0.86 13.97
C THR A 324 -11.87 2.32 14.42
N SER A 325 -11.41 3.25 13.58
CA SER A 325 -11.23 4.66 13.99
C SER A 325 -12.54 5.39 14.33
N ARG A 326 -13.71 4.77 14.06
CA ARG A 326 -15.04 5.24 14.51
C ARG A 326 -15.86 4.09 15.10
N VAL A 327 -17.01 3.77 14.50
CA VAL A 327 -17.92 2.68 14.93
C VAL A 327 -17.61 1.36 14.19
N GLY A 328 -16.48 1.29 13.48
CA GLY A 328 -16.14 0.20 12.55
C GLY A 328 -16.69 0.44 11.14
N GLY A 329 -16.22 -0.34 10.17
CA GLY A 329 -16.75 -0.36 8.79
C GLY A 329 -16.23 0.73 7.86
N ILE A 330 -15.16 1.43 8.23
CA ILE A 330 -14.57 2.47 7.37
C ILE A 330 -13.88 1.84 6.16
N LEU A 331 -13.27 0.66 6.33
CA LEU A 331 -12.66 -0.08 5.23
C LEU A 331 -13.72 -0.52 4.23
N MET A 332 -14.87 -0.98 4.72
CA MET A 332 -16.04 -1.31 3.92
C MET A 332 -16.57 -0.10 3.13
N GLU A 333 -16.76 1.05 3.80
CA GLU A 333 -17.18 2.30 3.13
C GLU A 333 -16.20 2.68 2.01
N LEU A 334 -14.89 2.52 2.25
CA LEU A 334 -13.86 2.83 1.27
C LEU A 334 -13.95 1.90 0.03
N LEU A 335 -14.08 0.60 0.23
CA LEU A 335 -14.11 -0.37 -0.86
C LEU A 335 -15.34 -0.27 -1.74
N LEU A 336 -16.48 0.15 -1.20
CA LEU A 336 -17.66 0.44 -2.02
C LEU A 336 -17.40 1.54 -3.05
N ILE A 337 -16.48 2.45 -2.74
CA ILE A 337 -16.10 3.55 -3.62
C ILE A 337 -14.94 3.12 -4.53
N THR A 338 -13.98 2.36 -4.02
CA THR A 338 -12.74 2.04 -4.77
C THR A 338 -12.80 0.76 -5.58
N SER A 339 -13.63 -0.23 -5.22
CA SER A 339 -13.68 -1.55 -5.88
C SER A 339 -13.85 -1.52 -7.40
N PRO A 340 -14.64 -0.61 -8.01
CA PRO A 340 -14.76 -0.55 -9.47
C PRO A 340 -13.45 -0.22 -10.19
N TYR A 341 -12.48 0.36 -9.47
CA TYR A 341 -11.19 0.81 -10.02
C TYR A 341 -10.03 -0.14 -9.67
N LEU A 342 -10.30 -1.25 -8.98
CA LEU A 342 -9.30 -2.26 -8.60
C LEU A 342 -9.21 -3.42 -9.59
N ASP A 343 -10.21 -3.56 -10.46
CA ASP A 343 -10.27 -4.63 -11.45
C ASP A 343 -9.40 -4.31 -12.66
N GLU A 344 -8.35 -5.10 -12.80
CA GLU A 344 -7.40 -4.99 -13.91
C GLU A 344 -7.96 -5.50 -15.24
N GLU A 345 -8.94 -6.40 -15.20
CA GLU A 345 -9.58 -6.97 -16.39
C GLU A 345 -10.51 -5.96 -17.06
N ASN A 346 -10.78 -4.82 -16.40
CA ASN A 346 -11.51 -3.69 -16.93
C ASN A 346 -10.59 -2.46 -17.10
N PRO A 347 -9.82 -2.36 -18.21
CA PRO A 347 -8.84 -1.29 -18.41
C PRO A 347 -9.43 0.12 -18.43
N GLU A 348 -10.73 0.25 -18.76
CA GLU A 348 -11.40 1.55 -18.82
C GLU A 348 -11.53 2.16 -17.43
N ASN A 349 -11.89 1.32 -16.45
CA ASN A 349 -12.11 1.71 -15.07
C ASN A 349 -10.87 1.54 -14.19
N PHE A 350 -9.95 0.63 -14.51
CA PHE A 350 -8.75 0.41 -13.69
C PHE A 350 -7.98 1.72 -13.45
N ASP A 351 -7.70 2.03 -12.19
CA ASP A 351 -6.89 3.17 -11.81
C ASP A 351 -5.65 2.72 -11.01
N PRO A 352 -4.46 2.70 -11.62
CA PRO A 352 -3.21 2.37 -10.95
C PRO A 352 -2.91 3.26 -9.73
N LYS A 353 -3.41 4.50 -9.69
CA LYS A 353 -3.20 5.43 -8.57
C LYS A 353 -4.03 5.08 -7.35
N ILE A 354 -5.12 4.32 -7.53
CA ILE A 354 -5.92 3.76 -6.45
C ILE A 354 -5.40 2.37 -6.11
N ALA A 355 -5.35 1.45 -7.08
CA ALA A 355 -5.04 0.05 -6.85
C ALA A 355 -3.64 -0.16 -6.27
N LEU A 356 -2.64 0.55 -6.80
CA LEU A 356 -1.24 0.40 -6.41
C LEU A 356 -0.83 1.37 -5.29
N LEU A 357 -1.79 1.90 -4.53
CA LEU A 357 -1.50 2.65 -3.32
C LEU A 357 -0.77 1.74 -2.33
N THR A 358 0.49 2.07 -2.09
CA THR A 358 1.32 1.29 -1.16
C THR A 358 0.97 1.64 0.29
N LEU A 359 1.13 0.67 1.20
CA LEU A 359 0.94 0.90 2.63
C LEU A 359 1.85 2.02 3.14
N LYS A 360 3.13 2.02 2.73
CA LYS A 360 4.10 3.05 3.13
C LYS A 360 3.60 4.45 2.75
N GLU A 361 3.11 4.62 1.52
CA GLU A 361 2.54 5.88 1.02
C GLU A 361 1.26 6.26 1.77
N TRP A 362 0.39 5.29 2.05
CA TRP A 362 -0.85 5.52 2.78
C TRP A 362 -0.60 5.94 4.23
N MET A 363 0.28 5.24 4.96
CA MET A 363 0.66 5.58 6.32
C MET A 363 1.34 6.95 6.41
N HIS A 364 2.21 7.27 5.45
CA HIS A 364 2.90 8.55 5.37
C HIS A 364 1.93 9.73 5.27
N PHE A 365 0.85 9.58 4.50
CA PHE A 365 -0.16 10.62 4.34
C PHE A 365 -0.84 11.04 5.66
N TYR A 366 -0.96 10.11 6.63
CA TYR A 366 -1.54 10.39 7.95
C TYR A 366 -0.52 10.88 8.98
N HIS A 367 0.75 10.49 8.83
CA HIS A 367 1.80 10.84 9.79
C HIS A 367 2.11 12.34 9.84
N TYR A 368 1.91 13.07 8.73
CA TYR A 368 2.28 14.48 8.62
C TYR A 368 1.16 15.47 8.94
N ASP A 369 -0.05 14.99 9.21
CA ASP A 369 -1.19 15.85 9.51
C ASP A 369 -2.02 15.24 10.64
N SER A 370 -1.67 15.64 11.87
CA SER A 370 -2.31 15.19 13.11
C SER A 370 -3.83 15.45 13.15
N HIS A 371 -4.34 16.34 12.31
CA HIS A 371 -5.77 16.65 12.22
C HIS A 371 -6.54 15.61 11.37
N ARG A 372 -5.85 14.75 10.61
CA ARG A 372 -6.46 13.70 9.76
C ARG A 372 -6.76 12.39 10.48
N VAL A 373 -6.20 12.19 11.68
CA VAL A 373 -6.43 10.99 12.50
C VAL A 373 -7.91 10.86 12.92
N TYR A 374 -8.67 11.96 12.97
CA TYR A 374 -10.12 11.94 13.24
C TYR A 374 -10.99 11.81 11.97
N GLY A 375 -10.36 11.74 10.79
CA GLY A 375 -10.99 11.77 9.48
C GLY A 375 -10.39 10.78 8.49
N PHE A 376 -9.97 9.58 8.93
CA PHE A 376 -9.33 8.56 8.08
C PHE A 376 -10.05 8.39 6.73
N HIS A 377 -11.34 8.09 6.71
CA HIS A 377 -12.10 7.99 5.46
C HIS A 377 -11.98 9.23 4.56
N LYS A 378 -12.23 10.42 5.12
CA LYS A 378 -12.18 11.69 4.38
C LYS A 378 -10.78 11.98 3.84
N GLY A 379 -9.74 11.76 4.65
CA GLY A 379 -8.36 11.93 4.25
C GLY A 379 -7.96 10.99 3.11
N THR A 380 -8.41 9.72 3.15
CA THR A 380 -8.11 8.77 2.06
C THR A 380 -8.82 9.20 0.77
N LEU A 381 -10.06 9.66 0.84
CA LEU A 381 -10.76 10.20 -0.33
C LEU A 381 -10.08 11.46 -0.87
N GLU A 382 -9.63 12.38 -0.02
CA GLU A 382 -8.85 13.56 -0.44
C GLU A 382 -7.53 13.16 -1.10
N PHE A 383 -6.86 12.12 -0.58
CA PHE A 383 -5.67 11.57 -1.19
C PHE A 383 -5.98 11.03 -2.60
N PHE A 384 -7.01 10.20 -2.75
CA PHE A 384 -7.38 9.66 -4.05
C PHE A 384 -7.82 10.74 -5.03
N ASN A 385 -8.69 11.66 -4.63
CA ASN A 385 -9.17 12.75 -5.50
C ASN A 385 -8.06 13.70 -5.98
N LYS A 386 -6.92 13.73 -5.29
CA LYS A 386 -5.74 14.49 -5.72
C LYS A 386 -4.90 13.77 -6.78
N HIS A 387 -4.92 12.44 -6.82
CA HIS A 387 -3.99 11.64 -7.63
C HIS A 387 -4.68 10.76 -8.69
N SER A 388 -5.95 10.44 -8.49
CA SER A 388 -6.81 9.69 -9.41
C SER A 388 -7.46 10.62 -10.43
N LYS A 389 -7.82 10.06 -11.59
CA LYS A 389 -8.67 10.75 -12.59
C LYS A 389 -10.14 10.81 -12.14
N HIS A 390 -10.53 10.07 -11.10
CA HIS A 390 -11.90 9.95 -10.62
C HIS A 390 -12.17 10.88 -9.44
N ASN A 391 -13.39 11.43 -9.39
CA ASN A 391 -13.88 12.20 -8.24
C ASN A 391 -14.66 11.28 -7.31
N LEU A 392 -13.97 10.66 -6.37
CA LEU A 392 -14.51 9.75 -5.38
C LEU A 392 -15.29 10.53 -4.32
N GLN A 393 -16.57 10.18 -4.15
CA GLN A 393 -17.45 10.76 -3.15
C GLN A 393 -17.96 9.71 -2.19
N LYS A 394 -18.21 10.11 -0.95
CA LYS A 394 -18.76 9.21 0.06
C LYS A 394 -20.14 8.73 -0.40
N GLN A 395 -20.31 7.41 -0.50
CA GLN A 395 -21.64 6.82 -0.67
C GLN A 395 -22.41 6.83 0.65
N LYS A 396 -23.70 7.19 0.61
CA LYS A 396 -24.61 7.01 1.73
C LYS A 396 -25.06 5.55 1.75
N LEU A 397 -24.45 4.73 2.59
CA LEU A 397 -25.00 3.43 2.91
C LEU A 397 -26.23 3.59 3.80
N SER A 398 -27.33 2.96 3.40
CA SER A 398 -28.44 2.77 4.32
C SER A 398 -28.03 1.70 5.34
N SER A 399 -27.89 2.10 6.60
CA SER A 399 -27.58 1.19 7.72
C SER A 399 -28.66 0.10 7.92
N SER A 400 -29.82 0.24 7.29
CA SER A 400 -30.91 -0.74 7.31
C SER A 400 -30.55 -2.11 6.75
N HIS A 401 -29.45 -2.24 6.00
CA HIS A 401 -29.02 -3.51 5.40
C HIS A 401 -27.92 -4.23 6.16
N LEU A 402 -27.37 -3.63 7.23
CA LEU A 402 -26.33 -4.24 8.04
C LEU A 402 -26.97 -4.85 9.30
N HIS A 403 -27.08 -6.17 9.31
CA HIS A 403 -27.58 -6.93 10.45
C HIS A 403 -26.42 -7.58 11.19
N TYR A 404 -26.35 -7.36 12.50
CA TYR A 404 -25.35 -8.00 13.37
C TYR A 404 -26.01 -9.02 14.27
N TYR A 405 -25.30 -10.11 14.54
CA TYR A 405 -25.75 -11.23 15.36
C TYR A 405 -24.95 -11.29 16.67
N LEU A 406 -25.62 -11.68 17.74
CA LEU A 406 -24.94 -12.22 18.92
C LEU A 406 -24.52 -13.66 18.60
N ILE A 407 -23.30 -14.05 18.97
CA ILE A 407 -22.82 -15.43 18.81
C ILE A 407 -22.65 -16.04 20.19
N ASP A 408 -23.35 -17.13 20.48
CA ASP A 408 -23.14 -17.87 21.73
C ASP A 408 -21.73 -18.48 21.71
N PRO A 409 -20.86 -18.12 22.67
CA PRO A 409 -19.47 -18.58 22.69
C PRO A 409 -19.32 -20.08 22.97
N ASN A 410 -20.34 -20.76 23.48
CA ASN A 410 -20.30 -22.19 23.80
C ASN A 410 -20.74 -23.06 22.63
N THR A 411 -21.67 -22.59 21.81
CA THR A 411 -22.25 -23.38 20.72
C THR A 411 -21.86 -22.82 19.35
N GLY A 412 -21.74 -21.50 19.22
CA GLY A 412 -21.63 -20.80 17.95
C GLY A 412 -22.97 -20.47 17.31
N VAL A 413 -24.10 -20.74 17.96
CA VAL A 413 -25.40 -20.34 17.41
C VAL A 413 -25.48 -18.81 17.32
N ARG A 414 -26.02 -18.32 16.20
CA ARG A 414 -26.28 -16.88 15.97
C ARG A 414 -27.70 -16.52 16.45
N TYR A 415 -27.81 -15.42 17.17
CA TYR A 415 -29.07 -14.86 17.67
C TYR A 415 -29.19 -13.40 17.24
N ARG A 416 -30.43 -12.91 17.10
CA ARG A 416 -30.73 -11.50 16.86
C ARG A 416 -31.06 -10.79 18.15
#